data_AF-A0A967Z7X1-F1
#
_entry.id   AF-A0A967Z7X1-F1
#
_cell.length_a   1.000
_cell.length_b   1.000
_cell.length_c   1.000
_cell.angle_alpha   90.00
_cell.angle_beta   90.00
_cell.angle_gamma   90.00
#
_symmetry.space_group_name_H-M   'P 1'
#
loop_
_entity.id
_entity.type
_entity.pdbx_description
1 polymer ?
#
loop_
_entity_poly.entity_id
_entity_poly.type
_entity_poly.pdbx_seq_one_letter_code
_entity_poly.pdbx_strand_id
1 'polypeptide(L)' 'MSDDRTRAIVEVVLEDPEYLAEPFTGSMQWTYVPHLQLYRYDCTTE' A
#
# COMPACT_ATOMS: atom_id res chain seq x y z
N MET A 1 -2.10 -12.69 7.06
CA MET A 1 -1.05 -13.15 6.12
C MET A 1 -1.45 -14.54 5.65
N SER A 2 -1.23 -14.91 4.39
CA SER A 2 -1.57 -16.25 3.89
C SER A 2 -0.64 -17.33 4.43
N ASP A 3 -1.11 -18.59 4.46
CA ASP A 3 -0.36 -19.74 4.99
C ASP A 3 0.94 -20.01 4.24
N ASP A 4 0.94 -19.75 2.93
CA ASP A 4 2.11 -19.84 2.05
C ASP A 4 3.03 -18.60 2.12
N ARG A 5 2.66 -17.60 2.93
CA ARG A 5 3.37 -16.32 3.12
C ARG A 5 3.54 -15.48 1.85
N THR A 6 2.81 -15.79 0.79
CA THR A 6 2.91 -15.04 -0.48
C THR A 6 1.95 -13.86 -0.57
N ARG A 7 0.96 -13.76 0.33
CA ARG A 7 -0.05 -12.69 0.33
C ARG A 7 -0.14 -12.02 1.70
N ALA A 8 -0.05 -10.69 1.68
CA ALA A 8 -0.32 -9.84 2.81
C ALA A 8 -1.58 -9.01 2.54
N ILE A 9 -2.43 -8.88 3.55
CA ILE A 9 -3.55 -7.94 3.54
C ILE A 9 -3.12 -6.83 4.50
N VAL A 10 -3.09 -5.61 4.02
CA VAL A 10 -2.74 -4.41 4.78
C VAL A 10 -3.99 -3.58 4.92
N GLU A 11 -4.42 -3.40 6.16
CA GLU A 11 -5.48 -2.47 6.54
C GLU A 11 -4.83 -1.15 6.94
N VAL A 12 -5.29 -0.04 6.36
CA VAL A 12 -4.80 1.31 6.60
C VAL A 12 -5.92 2.13 7.20
N VAL A 13 -5.64 2.71 8.36
CA VAL A 13 -6.49 3.72 9.00
C VAL A 13 -5.66 5.00 9.12
N LEU A 14 -6.17 6.10 8.58
CA LEU A 14 -5.56 7.42 8.69
C LEU A 14 -6.53 8.37 9.39
N GLU A 15 -6.15 8.79 10.58
CA GLU A 15 -6.86 9.76 11.40
C GLU A 15 -6.08 11.08 11.40
N ASP A 16 -6.60 12.07 10.67
CA ASP A 16 -6.04 13.42 10.62
C ASP A 16 -7.19 14.44 10.60
N PRO A 17 -7.68 14.86 11.78
CA PRO A 17 -8.82 15.78 11.88
C PRO A 17 -8.52 17.21 11.39
N GLU A 18 -7.24 17.56 11.24
CA GLU A 18 -6.83 18.89 10.75
C GLU A 18 -7.04 19.00 9.24
N TYR A 19 -6.80 17.90 8.51
CA TYR A 19 -6.82 17.89 7.05
C TYR A 19 -7.91 16.99 6.43
N LEU A 20 -8.49 16.05 7.19
CA LEU A 20 -9.54 15.15 6.72
C LEU A 20 -10.88 15.45 7.39
N ALA A 21 -11.94 15.51 6.58
CA ALA A 21 -13.31 15.67 7.09
C ALA A 21 -13.79 14.42 7.85
N GLU A 22 -13.32 13.24 7.45
CA GLU A 22 -13.60 11.95 8.08
C GLU A 22 -12.36 11.04 7.98
N PRO A 23 -12.17 10.08 8.91
CA PRO A 23 -11.05 9.15 8.86
C PRO A 23 -11.04 8.32 7.58
N PHE A 24 -9.88 8.21 6.94
CA PHE A 24 -9.72 7.35 5.78
C PHE A 24 -9.48 5.91 6.23
N THR A 25 -10.23 4.98 5.65
CA THR A 25 -10.04 3.53 5.85
C THR A 25 -9.86 2.87 4.49
N GLY A 26 -8.79 2.09 4.33
CA GLY A 26 -8.50 1.39 3.08
C GLY A 26 -7.89 0.02 3.34
N SER A 27 -8.21 -0.93 2.47
CA SER A 27 -7.56 -2.24 2.45
C SER A 27 -6.79 -2.40 1.15
N MET A 28 -5.61 -3.02 1.23
CA MET A 28 -4.86 -3.41 0.05
C MET A 28 -4.25 -4.79 0.22
N GLN A 29 -4.23 -5.55 -0.87
CA GLN A 29 -3.60 -6.85 -0.91
C GLN A 29 -2.25 -6.74 -1.63
N TRP A 30 -1.20 -7.17 -0.95
CA TRP A 30 0.11 -7.34 -1.55
C TRP A 30 0.33 -8.81 -1.90
N THR A 31 0.79 -9.04 -3.12
CA THR A 31 1.22 -10.36 -3.58
C THR A 31 2.73 -10.32 -3.75
N TYR A 32 3.43 -11.28 -3.15
CA TYR A 32 4.87 -11.42 -3.27
C TYR A 32 5.24 -11.94 -4.66
N VAL A 33 5.96 -11.13 -5.44
CA VAL A 33 6.36 -11.48 -6.81
C VAL A 33 7.86 -11.21 -7.01
N PRO A 34 8.75 -12.13 -6.59
CA PRO A 34 10.19 -11.87 -6.53
C PRO A 34 10.89 -11.76 -7.89
N HIS A 35 10.24 -12.24 -8.95
CA HIS A 35 10.76 -12.23 -10.33
C HIS A 35 10.37 -10.98 -11.11
N LEU A 36 9.53 -10.10 -10.55
CA LEU A 36 9.24 -8.80 -11.15
C LEU A 36 10.32 -7.80 -10.72
N GLN A 37 10.96 -7.15 -11.70
CA GLN A 37 11.79 -5.98 -11.42
C GLN A 37 10.88 -4.78 -11.14
N LEU A 38 11.06 -4.15 -9.99
CA LEU A 38 10.43 -2.87 -9.66
C LEU A 38 11.00 -1.80 -10.61
N TYR A 39 10.20 -1.41 -11.59
CA TYR A 39 10.51 -0.24 -12.41
C TYR A 39 10.29 1.02 -11.56
N ARG A 40 11.39 1.72 -11.27
CA ARG A 40 11.32 3.03 -10.65
C ARG A 40 10.96 4.05 -11.73
N TYR A 41 9.76 4.60 -11.63
CA TYR A 41 9.44 5.85 -12.29
C TYR A 41 9.99 6.97 -11.41
N ASP A 42 11.24 7.35 -11.64
CA ASP A 42 11.81 8.51 -10.97
C ASP A 42 11.02 9.75 -11.45
N CYS A 43 10.26 10.38 -10.55
CA CYS A 43 9.57 11.63 -10.86
C CYS A 43 10.62 12.72 -11.08
N THR A 44 11.01 12.95 -12.32
CA THR A 44 11.73 14.16 -12.71
C THR A 44 10.73 15.31 -12.75
N THR A 45 10.74 16.16 -11.74
CA THR A 45 10.15 17.50 -11.83
C THR A 45 11.07 18.34 -12.71
N GLU A 46 10.65 18.62 -13.95
CA GLU A 46 11.21 19.74 -14.74
C GLU A 46 10.68 21.07 -14.21
#